data_AF-A0A250K4U7-F1
#
_entry.id   AF-A0A250K4U7-F1
#
_cell.length_a   1.000
_cell.length_b   1.000
_cell.length_c   1.000
_cell.angle_alpha   90.00
_cell.angle_beta   90.00
_cell.angle_gamma   90.00
#
_symmetry.space_group_name_H-M   'P 1'
#
loop_
_entity.id
_entity.type
_entity.pdbx_description
1 polymer ?
#
loop_
_entity_poly.entity_id
_entity_poly.type
_entity_poly.pdbx_seq_one_letter_code
_entity_poly.pdbx_strand_id
1 'polypeptide(L)'
;MLVARNPDAFNARLAGTDAEGLAALRRGFEAAFGWAPPAEFDDWLAIEAALGIDAGEEDYWGAGDRSLLLDFFNPESHQATEALASGAFLAQNAEGLLAGLFPLSEDASGDRALASLLPDSLGLLRVHSFRHERGDLGEAQCLKSFVVNQWSSEDASEAGSPPGDVGLVRYEYLMELTAMLDMAMATERQAQPSLELPDSAQLYLRSRWLMRMVWGQPSELLSELLAQAPGLSEWDAERTLWRRHPVLTNYWMVAHSFLGNDSACAETVAVGLQASGLLTRRLAEHIRQLLAAPEDTHLGRLEPATFKELRRITRASARSDQLSV
;
A
#
# COMPACT_ATOMS: atom_id res chain seq x y z
N MET A 1 21.30 5.86 -12.68
CA MET A 1 22.43 5.78 -11.75
C MET A 1 22.01 6.54 -10.52
N LEU A 2 21.82 5.81 -9.43
CA LEU A 2 21.50 6.36 -8.12
C LEU A 2 22.73 7.12 -7.61
N VAL A 3 22.49 8.25 -6.93
CA VAL A 3 23.56 8.98 -6.29
C VAL A 3 23.78 8.30 -4.94
N ALA A 4 24.52 7.20 -4.93
CA ALA A 4 25.08 6.68 -3.69
C ALA A 4 26.27 7.56 -3.27
N ARG A 5 26.56 7.66 -1.96
CA ARG A 5 27.76 8.37 -1.47
C ARG A 5 29.04 7.83 -2.11
N ASN A 6 29.03 6.55 -2.48
CA ASN A 6 30.03 5.90 -3.29
C ASN A 6 29.38 5.23 -4.52
N PRO A 7 29.32 5.94 -5.68
CA PRO A 7 28.69 5.41 -6.89
C PRO A 7 29.33 4.12 -7.40
N ASP A 8 30.65 3.97 -7.26
CA ASP A 8 31.37 2.79 -7.73
C ASP A 8 31.00 1.56 -6.89
N ALA A 9 30.97 1.70 -5.56
CA ALA A 9 30.54 0.63 -4.67
C ALA A 9 29.06 0.26 -4.88
N PHE A 10 28.19 1.26 -5.03
CA PHE A 10 26.78 1.04 -5.35
C PHE A 10 26.61 0.29 -6.68
N ASN A 11 27.26 0.75 -7.74
CA ASN A 11 27.19 0.10 -9.06
C ASN A 11 27.74 -1.33 -9.00
N ALA A 12 28.80 -1.57 -8.22
CA ALA A 12 29.34 -2.91 -8.01
C ALA A 12 28.35 -3.83 -7.27
N ARG A 13 27.69 -3.33 -6.21
CA ARG A 13 26.64 -4.07 -5.48
C ARG A 13 25.41 -4.33 -6.36
N LEU A 14 24.98 -3.34 -7.13
CA LEU A 14 23.87 -3.47 -8.08
C LEU A 14 24.17 -4.51 -9.16
N ALA A 15 25.38 -4.49 -9.73
CA ALA A 15 25.81 -5.51 -10.69
C ALA A 15 25.94 -6.91 -10.08
N GLY A 16 26.18 -7.00 -8.77
CA GLY A 16 26.29 -8.23 -8.00
C GLY A 16 25.02 -8.67 -7.29
N THR A 17 23.87 -8.04 -7.56
CA THR A 17 22.63 -8.37 -6.85
C THR A 17 22.15 -9.78 -7.19
N ASP A 18 21.72 -10.53 -6.18
CA ASP A 18 21.24 -11.90 -6.33
C ASP A 18 19.87 -11.94 -7.02
N ALA A 19 19.88 -12.16 -8.33
CA ALA A 19 18.66 -12.26 -9.14
C ALA A 19 17.71 -13.38 -8.66
N GLU A 20 18.22 -14.48 -8.09
CA GLU A 20 17.37 -15.56 -7.57
C GLU A 20 16.67 -15.12 -6.28
N GLY A 21 17.40 -14.45 -5.39
CA GLY A 21 16.87 -13.83 -4.18
C GLY A 21 15.79 -12.78 -4.47
N LEU A 22 16.03 -11.86 -5.42
CA LEU A 22 15.03 -10.88 -5.84
C LEU A 22 13.76 -11.55 -6.41
N ALA A 23 13.94 -12.56 -7.26
CA ALA A 23 12.83 -13.32 -7.81
C ALA A 23 12.06 -14.10 -6.72
N ALA A 24 12.75 -14.57 -5.67
CA ALA A 24 12.11 -15.19 -4.52
C ALA A 24 11.27 -14.19 -3.71
N LEU A 25 11.75 -12.97 -3.50
CA LEU A 25 10.98 -11.89 -2.85
C LEU A 25 9.71 -11.56 -3.63
N ARG A 26 9.80 -11.41 -4.96
CA ARG A 26 8.62 -11.23 -5.84
C ARG A 26 7.62 -12.37 -5.68
N ARG A 27 8.06 -13.63 -5.75
CA ARG A 27 7.17 -14.79 -5.57
C ARG A 27 6.55 -14.82 -4.18
N GLY A 28 7.30 -14.43 -3.15
CA GLY A 28 6.81 -14.31 -1.77
C GLY A 28 5.69 -13.27 -1.66
N PHE A 29 5.88 -12.09 -2.25
CA PHE A 29 4.85 -11.06 -2.34
C PHE A 29 3.60 -11.57 -3.07
N GLU A 30 3.76 -12.15 -4.26
CA GLU A 30 2.66 -12.71 -5.06
C GLU A 30 1.88 -13.79 -4.30
N ALA A 31 2.58 -14.66 -3.58
CA ALA A 31 1.96 -15.69 -2.74
C ALA A 31 1.22 -15.10 -1.53
N ALA A 32 1.77 -14.05 -0.91
CA ALA A 32 1.18 -13.41 0.25
C ALA A 32 -0.09 -12.62 -0.12
N PHE A 33 0.00 -11.76 -1.13
CA PHE A 33 -1.04 -10.79 -1.49
C PHE A 33 -1.98 -11.29 -2.60
N GLY A 34 -1.51 -12.18 -3.48
CA GLY A 34 -2.32 -12.81 -4.52
C GLY A 34 -2.37 -12.05 -5.84
N TRP A 35 -1.53 -11.03 -6.02
CA TRP A 35 -1.37 -10.27 -7.27
C TRP A 35 0.10 -10.03 -7.57
N ALA A 36 0.41 -9.80 -8.85
CA ALA A 36 1.75 -9.46 -9.31
C ALA A 36 2.04 -7.96 -9.12
N PRO A 37 3.19 -7.59 -8.53
CA PRO A 37 3.60 -6.19 -8.44
C PRO A 37 4.06 -5.67 -9.82
N PRO A 38 4.13 -4.33 -10.01
CA PRO A 38 4.65 -3.70 -11.22
C PRO A 38 6.04 -4.21 -11.62
N ALA A 39 6.44 -4.01 -12.89
CA ALA A 39 7.76 -4.42 -13.37
C ALA A 39 8.89 -3.69 -12.63
N GLU A 40 8.73 -2.39 -12.36
CA GLU A 40 9.70 -1.59 -11.60
C GLU A 40 9.89 -2.04 -10.14
N PHE A 41 9.07 -2.96 -9.63
CA PHE A 41 9.30 -3.56 -8.30
C PHE A 41 10.63 -4.30 -8.24
N ASP A 42 10.99 -5.04 -9.30
CA ASP A 42 12.25 -5.79 -9.33
C ASP A 42 13.45 -4.83 -9.41
N ASP A 43 13.30 -3.73 -10.15
CA ASP A 43 14.30 -2.64 -10.20
C ASP A 43 14.49 -2.00 -8.82
N TRP A 44 13.40 -1.76 -8.09
CA TRP A 44 13.47 -1.22 -6.74
C TRP A 44 14.15 -2.19 -5.75
N LEU A 45 13.80 -3.47 -5.77
CA LEU A 45 14.46 -4.44 -4.89
C LEU A 45 15.97 -4.53 -5.16
N ALA A 46 16.37 -4.43 -6.43
CA ALA A 46 17.79 -4.39 -6.80
C ALA A 46 18.49 -3.12 -6.28
N ILE A 47 17.80 -1.98 -6.39
CA ILE A 47 18.23 -0.70 -5.82
C ILE A 47 18.42 -0.81 -4.31
N GLU A 48 17.40 -1.29 -3.59
CA GLU A 48 17.40 -1.41 -2.14
C GLU A 48 18.52 -2.32 -1.64
N ALA A 49 18.71 -3.49 -2.27
CA ALA A 49 19.83 -4.38 -1.98
C ALA A 49 21.19 -3.71 -2.23
N ALA A 50 21.30 -2.92 -3.30
CA ALA A 50 22.53 -2.21 -3.66
C ALA A 50 22.81 -0.97 -2.79
N LEU A 51 21.81 -0.40 -2.11
CA LEU A 51 22.02 0.63 -1.10
C LEU A 51 22.76 0.08 0.11
N GLY A 52 22.60 -1.23 0.39
CA GLY A 52 23.32 -1.93 1.46
C GLY A 52 23.04 -1.31 2.83
N ILE A 53 21.76 -1.11 3.13
CA ILE A 53 21.26 -0.44 4.35
C ILE A 53 21.84 -1.09 5.62
N ASP A 54 22.08 -2.40 5.59
CA ASP A 54 22.67 -3.15 6.71
C ASP A 54 24.20 -3.01 6.86
N ALA A 55 24.90 -2.40 5.89
CA ALA A 55 26.36 -2.28 5.88
C ALA A 55 26.89 -1.01 6.60
N GLY A 56 25.99 -0.10 7.01
CA GLY A 56 26.31 1.13 7.76
C GLY A 56 25.99 2.42 7.02
N GLU A 57 25.79 3.51 7.76
CA GLU A 57 25.37 4.85 7.27
C GLU A 57 26.38 5.54 6.33
N GLU A 58 27.58 4.98 6.14
CA GLU A 58 28.61 5.55 5.27
C GLU A 58 28.34 5.27 3.77
N ASP A 59 27.55 4.23 3.45
CA ASP A 59 27.43 3.70 2.07
C ASP A 59 26.21 4.21 1.28
N TYR A 60 25.24 4.86 1.92
CA TYR A 60 24.05 5.39 1.26
C TYR A 60 23.62 6.74 1.81
N TRP A 61 22.91 7.52 0.99
CA TRP A 61 22.25 8.74 1.45
C TRP A 61 20.95 8.35 2.16
N GLY A 62 20.95 8.43 3.49
CA GLY A 62 19.71 8.53 4.26
C GLY A 62 19.28 10.00 4.25
N ALA A 63 18.07 10.27 3.77
CA ALA A 63 17.56 11.63 3.76
C ALA A 63 17.07 12.01 5.17
N GLY A 64 18.00 12.32 6.08
CA GLY A 64 17.71 12.39 7.52
C GLY A 64 17.23 11.05 8.08
N ASP A 65 16.15 11.07 8.89
CA ASP A 65 15.52 9.89 9.52
C ASP A 65 14.82 8.93 8.52
N ARG A 66 14.87 9.20 7.22
CA ARG A 66 14.13 8.43 6.19
C ARG A 66 14.88 7.16 5.80
N SER A 67 14.42 6.00 6.26
CA SER A 67 14.80 4.70 5.67
C SER A 67 14.14 4.55 4.30
N LEU A 68 14.91 4.22 3.26
CA LEU A 68 14.41 3.86 1.93
C LEU A 68 14.24 2.34 1.88
N LEU A 69 13.25 1.81 2.59
CA LEU A 69 13.00 0.37 2.72
C LEU A 69 11.55 0.07 2.35
N LEU A 70 11.35 -0.87 1.43
CA LEU A 70 10.01 -1.33 1.08
C LEU A 70 9.63 -2.50 1.98
N ASP A 71 8.99 -2.19 3.11
CA ASP A 71 8.54 -3.23 4.04
C ASP A 71 7.20 -3.81 3.58
N PHE A 72 7.15 -5.12 3.41
CA PHE A 72 5.93 -5.87 3.17
C PHE A 72 5.95 -7.19 3.93
N PHE A 73 4.74 -7.67 4.24
CA PHE A 73 4.55 -8.90 4.99
C PHE A 73 5.25 -10.10 4.33
N ASN A 74 6.29 -10.62 4.98
CA ASN A 74 6.92 -11.88 4.60
C ASN A 74 6.32 -13.05 5.40
N PRO A 75 5.54 -13.95 4.76
CA PRO A 75 4.89 -15.07 5.44
C PRO A 75 5.88 -16.11 6.00
N GLU A 76 7.13 -16.11 5.55
CA GLU A 76 8.17 -17.04 6.03
C GLU A 76 8.86 -16.57 7.30
N SER A 77 8.60 -15.33 7.75
CA SER A 77 9.17 -14.81 9.00
C SER A 77 8.55 -15.47 10.25
N HIS A 78 9.32 -15.61 11.33
CA HIS A 78 8.79 -16.15 12.58
C HIS A 78 7.62 -15.32 13.14
N GLN A 79 7.69 -13.99 13.01
CA GLN A 79 6.65 -13.07 13.46
C GLN A 79 5.35 -13.21 12.63
N ALA A 80 5.45 -13.61 11.36
CA ALA A 80 4.29 -13.81 10.50
C ALA A 80 3.36 -14.92 11.01
N THR A 81 3.88 -16.02 11.55
CA THR A 81 3.03 -17.14 11.98
C THR A 81 2.05 -16.72 13.08
N GLU A 82 2.52 -15.99 14.08
CA GLU A 82 1.68 -15.47 15.17
C GLU A 82 0.70 -14.39 14.65
N ALA A 83 1.18 -13.49 13.79
CA ALA A 83 0.34 -12.46 13.18
C ALA A 83 -0.81 -13.06 12.35
N LEU A 84 -0.55 -14.13 11.58
CA LEU A 84 -1.56 -14.86 10.80
C LEU A 84 -2.56 -15.58 11.71
N ALA A 85 -2.08 -16.23 12.77
CA ALA A 85 -2.93 -16.99 13.69
C ALA A 85 -3.86 -16.08 14.51
N SER A 86 -3.38 -14.91 14.93
CA SER A 86 -4.16 -13.92 15.68
C SER A 86 -4.99 -12.99 14.79
N GLY A 87 -4.67 -12.89 13.50
CA GLY A 87 -5.25 -11.88 12.60
C GLY A 87 -4.62 -10.50 12.74
N ALA A 88 -3.59 -10.32 13.58
CA ALA A 88 -2.92 -9.04 13.80
C ALA A 88 -2.29 -8.45 12.53
N PHE A 89 -2.04 -9.30 11.51
CA PHE A 89 -1.56 -8.86 10.21
C PHE A 89 -2.49 -7.84 9.53
N LEU A 90 -3.80 -7.86 9.82
CA LEU A 90 -4.77 -6.94 9.23
C LEU A 90 -4.47 -5.49 9.59
N ALA A 91 -4.24 -5.20 10.88
CA ALA A 91 -3.94 -3.84 11.32
C ALA A 91 -2.55 -3.39 10.87
N GLN A 92 -1.56 -4.29 10.94
CA GLN A 92 -0.18 -4.03 10.55
C GLN A 92 -0.02 -3.71 9.06
N ASN A 93 -0.86 -4.33 8.21
CA ASN A 93 -0.76 -4.23 6.75
C ASN A 93 -2.02 -3.61 6.14
N ALA A 94 -2.77 -2.81 6.89
CA ALA A 94 -4.08 -2.32 6.43
C ALA A 94 -3.98 -1.54 5.10
N GLU A 95 -2.96 -0.67 4.96
CA GLU A 95 -2.70 0.09 3.73
C GLU A 95 -2.38 -0.82 2.54
N GLY A 96 -1.54 -1.83 2.73
CA GLY A 96 -1.21 -2.82 1.69
C GLY A 96 -2.41 -3.71 1.33
N LEU A 97 -3.19 -4.16 2.31
CA LEU A 97 -4.30 -5.08 2.10
C LEU A 97 -5.55 -4.43 1.49
N LEU A 98 -5.80 -3.16 1.82
CA LEU A 98 -7.01 -2.45 1.40
C LEU A 98 -6.76 -1.46 0.26
N ALA A 99 -5.51 -1.02 0.06
CA ALA A 99 -5.15 -0.05 -0.99
C ALA A 99 -3.91 -0.43 -1.80
N GLY A 100 -3.19 -1.51 -1.46
CA GLY A 100 -1.95 -1.89 -2.14
C GLY A 100 -0.83 -0.86 -1.98
N LEU A 101 -0.88 -0.06 -0.90
CA LEU A 101 0.10 0.96 -0.59
C LEU A 101 1.07 0.47 0.49
N PHE A 102 2.36 0.63 0.24
CA PHE A 102 3.43 0.14 1.10
C PHE A 102 4.41 1.28 1.41
N PRO A 103 4.87 1.42 2.66
CA PRO A 103 5.83 2.45 3.00
C PRO A 103 7.15 2.23 2.27
N LEU A 104 7.64 3.28 1.61
CA LEU A 104 9.00 3.39 1.08
C LEU A 104 9.90 4.22 1.98
N SER A 105 9.34 5.23 2.63
CA SER A 105 10.04 6.07 3.59
C SER A 105 9.07 6.74 4.55
N GLU A 106 9.55 7.04 5.74
CA GLU A 106 8.81 7.78 6.78
C GLU A 106 9.76 8.80 7.41
N ASP A 107 9.27 10.01 7.69
CA ASP A 107 10.01 10.97 8.50
C ASP A 107 9.44 11.10 9.91
N ALA A 108 10.20 11.79 10.78
CA ALA A 108 9.81 12.01 12.17
C ALA A 108 8.50 12.83 12.34
N SER A 109 8.02 13.52 11.29
CA SER A 109 6.72 14.21 11.33
C SER A 109 5.53 13.28 11.06
N GLY A 110 5.80 12.06 10.59
CA GLY A 110 4.81 11.06 10.18
C GLY A 110 4.43 11.16 8.70
N ASP A 111 5.01 12.09 7.94
CA ASP A 111 4.87 12.15 6.49
C ASP A 111 5.60 10.95 5.88
N ARG A 112 4.98 10.34 4.88
CA ARG A 112 5.45 9.08 4.29
C ARG A 112 5.50 9.14 2.78
N ALA A 113 6.42 8.39 2.19
CA ALA A 113 6.32 8.01 0.79
C ALA A 113 5.73 6.61 0.71
N LEU A 114 4.65 6.43 -0.05
CA LEU A 114 3.97 5.16 -0.19
C LEU A 114 4.04 4.67 -1.65
N ALA A 115 4.59 3.48 -1.87
CA ALA A 115 4.57 2.79 -3.16
C ALA A 115 3.25 2.06 -3.38
N SER A 116 2.67 2.20 -4.56
CA SER A 116 1.66 1.27 -5.05
C SER A 116 2.33 0.02 -5.61
N LEU A 117 1.99 -1.14 -5.04
CA LEU A 117 2.38 -2.46 -5.55
C LEU A 117 1.21 -3.20 -6.21
N LEU A 118 0.16 -2.48 -6.59
CA LEU A 118 -0.91 -3.04 -7.43
C LEU A 118 -0.42 -3.16 -8.88
N PRO A 119 -1.01 -4.08 -9.69
CA PRO A 119 -0.67 -4.17 -11.10
C PRO A 119 -0.89 -2.82 -11.81
N ASP A 120 0.10 -2.41 -12.60
CA ASP A 120 0.11 -1.14 -13.33
C ASP A 120 0.28 -1.41 -14.84
N SER A 121 -0.50 -0.74 -15.69
CA SER A 121 -0.46 -0.99 -17.14
C SER A 121 0.81 -0.49 -17.84
N LEU A 122 1.52 0.46 -17.23
CA LEU A 122 2.84 0.89 -17.69
C LEU A 122 3.96 0.09 -17.02
N GLY A 123 3.63 -0.80 -16.08
CA GLY A 123 4.58 -1.54 -15.27
C GLY A 123 5.35 -0.66 -14.28
N LEU A 124 4.86 0.56 -14.01
CA LEU A 124 5.56 1.55 -13.17
C LEU A 124 5.20 1.39 -11.70
N LEU A 125 6.18 1.63 -10.83
CA LEU A 125 5.97 1.73 -9.40
C LEU A 125 5.58 3.18 -9.09
N ARG A 126 4.29 3.38 -8.82
CA ARG A 126 3.74 4.70 -8.48
C ARG A 126 4.05 5.04 -7.03
N VAL A 127 4.60 6.22 -6.78
CA VAL A 127 4.92 6.70 -5.43
C VAL A 127 4.03 7.88 -5.08
N HIS A 128 3.37 7.81 -3.93
CA HIS A 128 2.52 8.85 -3.37
C HIS A 128 3.21 9.51 -2.17
N SER A 129 3.12 10.83 -2.06
CA SER A 129 3.39 11.52 -0.80
C SER A 129 2.17 11.43 0.11
N PHE A 130 2.32 10.90 1.31
CA PHE A 130 1.31 10.91 2.35
C PHE A 130 1.62 12.04 3.34
N ARG A 131 0.65 12.92 3.54
CA ARG A 131 0.75 14.04 4.48
C ARG A 131 0.03 13.69 5.77
N HIS A 132 0.75 13.41 6.85
CA HIS A 132 0.22 12.97 8.12
C HIS A 132 -0.85 13.91 8.68
N GLU A 133 -0.53 15.21 8.70
CA GLU A 133 -1.43 16.24 9.27
C GLU A 133 -2.79 16.29 8.58
N ARG A 134 -2.83 16.00 7.28
CA ARG A 134 -4.06 16.01 6.45
C ARG A 134 -4.68 14.62 6.29
N GLY A 135 -3.89 13.58 6.53
CA GLY A 135 -4.25 12.19 6.30
C GLY A 135 -4.63 11.91 4.85
N ASP A 136 -3.97 12.55 3.89
CA ASP A 136 -4.26 12.45 2.46
C ASP A 136 -3.02 12.09 1.62
N LEU A 137 -3.27 11.64 0.39
CA LEU A 137 -2.23 11.36 -0.60
C LEU A 137 -2.09 12.54 -1.57
N GLY A 138 -0.85 12.89 -1.88
CA GLY A 138 -0.50 13.74 -3.00
C GLY A 138 -0.63 13.01 -4.34
N GLU A 139 -0.34 13.75 -5.41
CA GLU A 139 -0.30 13.18 -6.75
C GLU A 139 0.78 12.10 -6.84
N ALA A 140 0.46 11.04 -7.59
CA ALA A 140 1.41 9.97 -7.85
C ALA A 140 2.52 10.49 -8.76
N GLN A 141 3.75 10.15 -8.44
CA GLN A 141 4.92 10.33 -9.29
C GLN A 141 5.53 8.96 -9.60
N CYS A 142 6.29 8.85 -10.68
CA CYS A 142 7.06 7.62 -10.93
C CYS A 142 8.19 7.49 -9.89
N LEU A 143 8.65 6.26 -9.67
CA LEU A 143 9.77 5.98 -8.77
C LEU A 143 10.99 6.86 -9.08
N LYS A 144 11.28 7.07 -10.36
CA LYS A 144 12.40 7.90 -10.79
C LYS A 144 12.24 9.36 -10.39
N SER A 145 11.04 9.93 -10.56
CA SER A 145 10.73 11.29 -10.11
C SER A 145 10.91 11.42 -8.61
N PHE A 146 10.36 10.47 -7.85
CA PHE A 146 10.50 10.43 -6.40
C PHE A 146 11.98 10.44 -6.00
N VAL A 147 12.75 9.52 -6.57
CA VAL A 147 14.17 9.35 -6.27
C VAL A 147 14.98 10.62 -6.61
N VAL A 148 14.76 11.24 -7.77
CA VAL A 148 15.46 12.49 -8.14
C VAL A 148 15.03 13.66 -7.25
N ASN A 149 13.74 13.78 -6.94
CA ASN A 149 13.21 14.86 -6.10
C ASN A 149 13.71 14.79 -4.66
N GLN A 150 13.70 13.60 -4.05
CA GLN A 150 14.19 13.42 -2.68
C GLN A 150 15.64 13.84 -2.55
N TRP A 151 16.50 13.41 -3.47
CA TRP A 151 17.92 13.77 -3.43
C TRP A 151 18.22 15.22 -3.79
N SER A 152 17.38 15.86 -4.61
CA SER A 152 17.55 17.28 -4.94
C SER A 152 17.15 18.21 -3.79
N SER A 153 16.35 17.72 -2.84
CA SER A 153 15.86 18.50 -1.71
C SER A 153 16.88 18.70 -0.58
N GLU A 154 17.92 17.86 -0.52
CA GLU A 154 18.94 17.90 0.53
C GLU A 154 20.11 18.85 0.22
N ASP A 155 20.38 19.12 -1.07
CA ASP A 155 21.49 19.97 -1.54
C ASP A 155 21.09 21.45 -1.78
N ALA A 156 19.82 21.81 -1.56
CA ALA A 156 19.33 23.18 -1.77
C ALA A 156 19.76 24.14 -0.65
N SER A 157 21.06 24.24 -0.38
CA SER A 157 21.64 25.27 0.49
C SER A 157 21.89 26.60 -0.24
N GLU A 158 21.96 26.63 -1.58
CA GLU A 158 22.13 27.87 -2.36
C GLU A 158 21.35 27.87 -3.68
N ALA A 159 20.69 29.00 -3.96
CA ALA A 159 19.99 29.22 -5.23
C ALA A 159 21.01 29.27 -6.40
N GLY A 160 20.95 28.28 -7.29
CA GLY A 160 21.78 28.21 -8.51
C GLY A 160 22.86 27.13 -8.52
N SER A 161 22.97 26.31 -7.47
CA SER A 161 23.89 25.18 -7.44
C SER A 161 23.26 23.94 -8.10
N PRO A 162 23.95 23.27 -9.05
CA PRO A 162 23.50 21.97 -9.56
C PRO A 162 23.51 20.93 -8.42
N PRO A 163 22.51 20.04 -8.34
CA PRO A 163 22.43 19.08 -7.24
C PRO A 163 23.37 17.89 -7.47
N GLY A 164 24.13 17.53 -6.45
CA GLY A 164 25.00 16.37 -6.40
C GLY A 164 26.07 16.23 -7.51
N ASP A 165 26.73 15.07 -7.50
CA ASP A 165 27.86 14.69 -8.36
C ASP A 165 27.50 14.42 -9.84
N VAL A 166 26.26 14.68 -10.26
CA VAL A 166 25.78 14.37 -11.63
C VAL A 166 25.98 15.52 -12.63
N GLY A 167 26.22 16.74 -12.13
CA GLY A 167 26.39 17.95 -12.94
C GLY A 167 25.10 18.47 -13.59
N LEU A 168 25.08 19.78 -13.89
CA LEU A 168 23.88 20.51 -14.31
C LEU A 168 23.18 19.91 -15.53
N VAL A 169 23.92 19.61 -16.61
CA VAL A 169 23.36 19.11 -17.87
C VAL A 169 22.64 17.77 -17.69
N ARG A 170 23.22 16.87 -16.88
CA ARG A 170 22.61 15.56 -16.64
C ARG A 170 21.43 15.66 -15.69
N TYR A 171 21.49 16.58 -14.73
CA TYR A 171 20.36 16.87 -13.86
C TYR A 171 19.16 17.41 -14.66
N GLU A 172 19.36 18.40 -15.53
CA GLU A 172 18.31 18.94 -16.41
C GLU A 172 17.67 17.83 -17.25
N TYR A 173 18.48 16.98 -17.88
CA TYR A 173 17.99 15.81 -18.61
C TYR A 173 17.17 14.86 -17.74
N LEU A 174 17.60 14.60 -16.51
CA LEU A 174 16.87 13.74 -15.58
C LEU A 174 15.51 14.36 -15.22
N MET A 175 15.46 15.67 -15.00
CA MET A 175 14.23 16.40 -14.69
C MET A 175 13.25 16.41 -15.86
N GLU A 176 13.73 16.61 -17.08
CA GLU A 176 12.91 16.48 -18.29
C GLU A 176 12.35 15.05 -18.42
N LEU A 177 13.18 14.04 -18.20
CA LEU A 177 12.78 12.64 -18.30
C LEU A 177 11.74 12.25 -17.23
N THR A 178 11.92 12.69 -15.99
CA THR A 178 10.95 12.46 -14.91
C THR A 178 9.62 13.16 -15.21
N ALA A 179 9.66 14.41 -15.70
CA ALA A 179 8.46 15.13 -16.11
C ALA A 179 7.71 14.42 -17.25
N MET A 180 8.42 13.86 -18.23
CA MET A 180 7.81 13.07 -19.31
C MET A 180 7.12 11.81 -18.78
N LEU A 181 7.74 11.09 -17.83
CA LEU A 181 7.15 9.89 -17.23
C LEU A 181 5.91 10.23 -16.41
N ASP A 182 5.95 11.28 -15.59
CA ASP A 182 4.80 11.71 -14.80
C ASP A 182 3.65 12.19 -15.70
N MET A 183 3.93 12.88 -16.81
CA MET A 183 2.92 13.24 -17.81
C MET A 183 2.28 12.01 -18.47
N ALA A 184 3.06 10.95 -18.75
CA ALA A 184 2.54 9.71 -19.29
C ALA A 184 1.59 9.03 -18.29
N MET A 185 1.98 8.95 -17.02
CA MET A 185 1.13 8.44 -15.93
C MET A 185 -0.18 9.23 -15.78
N ALA A 186 -0.10 10.57 -15.86
CA ALA A 186 -1.28 11.44 -15.78
C ALA A 186 -2.23 11.22 -16.98
N THR A 187 -1.68 11.07 -18.18
CA THR A 187 -2.44 10.79 -19.41
C THR A 187 -3.13 9.44 -19.33
N GLU A 188 -2.43 8.41 -18.89
CA GLU A 188 -2.98 7.08 -18.73
C GLU A 188 -4.11 7.04 -17.68
N ARG A 189 -3.94 7.75 -16.56
CA ARG A 189 -4.98 7.89 -15.53
C ARG A 189 -6.26 8.52 -16.08
N GLN A 190 -6.15 9.46 -17.02
CA GLN A 190 -7.29 10.06 -17.70
C GLN A 190 -7.90 9.13 -18.76
N ALA A 191 -7.07 8.29 -19.38
CA ALA A 191 -7.47 7.41 -20.47
C ALA A 191 -8.09 6.09 -20.01
N GLN A 192 -7.79 5.62 -18.80
CA GLN A 192 -8.37 4.38 -18.27
C GLN A 192 -9.86 4.54 -17.96
N PRO A 193 -10.76 3.88 -18.71
CA PRO A 193 -12.14 3.75 -18.29
C PRO A 193 -12.15 2.81 -17.08
N SER A 194 -12.66 3.31 -15.96
CA SER A 194 -12.88 2.60 -14.70
C SER A 194 -13.36 1.16 -14.93
N LEU A 195 -12.60 0.17 -14.43
CA LEU A 195 -13.06 -1.10 -13.81
C LEU A 195 -12.03 -2.24 -13.91
N GLU A 196 -11.04 -2.20 -14.81
CA GLU A 196 -10.16 -3.38 -15.01
C GLU A 196 -8.97 -3.48 -14.05
N LEU A 197 -8.39 -2.34 -13.61
CA LEU A 197 -7.29 -2.32 -12.65
C LEU A 197 -7.65 -1.42 -11.46
N PRO A 198 -7.49 -1.90 -10.21
CA PRO A 198 -7.72 -1.07 -9.04
C PRO A 198 -6.64 0.03 -8.89
N ASP A 199 -7.07 1.25 -8.62
CA ASP A 199 -6.19 2.41 -8.37
C ASP A 199 -5.94 2.57 -6.86
N SER A 200 -4.67 2.52 -6.45
CA SER A 200 -4.30 2.64 -5.02
C SER A 200 -4.78 3.91 -4.35
N ALA A 201 -4.80 5.05 -5.06
CA ALA A 201 -5.24 6.32 -4.47
C ALA A 201 -6.76 6.32 -4.21
N GLN A 202 -7.56 5.85 -5.16
CA GLN A 202 -9.00 5.69 -4.99
C GLN A 202 -9.32 4.67 -3.89
N LEU A 203 -8.62 3.54 -3.86
CA LEU A 203 -8.76 2.53 -2.82
C LEU A 203 -8.38 3.06 -1.45
N TYR A 204 -7.32 3.86 -1.35
CA TYR A 204 -6.92 4.52 -0.12
C TYR A 204 -8.02 5.44 0.37
N LEU A 205 -8.46 6.38 -0.47
CA LEU A 205 -9.50 7.36 -0.13
C LEU A 205 -10.76 6.70 0.43
N ARG A 206 -11.26 5.65 -0.24
CA ARG A 206 -12.44 4.92 0.22
C ARG A 206 -12.20 4.03 1.45
N SER A 207 -10.95 3.65 1.73
CA SER A 207 -10.57 2.79 2.86
C SER A 207 -10.12 3.58 4.09
N ARG A 208 -9.99 4.91 4.03
CA ARG A 208 -9.52 5.75 5.15
C ARG A 208 -10.28 5.48 6.45
N TRP A 209 -11.60 5.34 6.35
CA TRP A 209 -12.41 5.02 7.52
C TRP A 209 -12.04 3.64 8.09
N LEU A 210 -11.88 2.62 7.24
CA LEU A 210 -11.50 1.26 7.64
C LEU A 210 -10.14 1.17 8.32
N MET A 211 -9.14 1.91 7.82
CA MET A 211 -7.79 1.91 8.41
C MET A 211 -7.88 2.20 9.91
N ARG A 212 -8.62 3.24 10.30
CA ARG A 212 -8.81 3.61 11.70
C ARG A 212 -9.62 2.58 12.49
N MET A 213 -10.61 1.95 11.85
CA MET A 213 -11.47 0.94 12.47
C MET A 213 -10.70 -0.34 12.84
N VAL A 214 -9.82 -0.84 11.97
CA VAL A 214 -9.03 -2.06 12.24
C VAL A 214 -8.02 -1.88 13.37
N TRP A 215 -7.64 -0.64 13.68
CA TRP A 215 -6.83 -0.27 14.85
C TRP A 215 -7.67 -0.01 16.11
N GLY A 216 -8.99 -0.06 16.01
CA GLY A 216 -9.90 0.13 17.14
C GLY A 216 -10.12 1.59 17.53
N GLN A 217 -9.74 2.53 16.65
CA GLN A 217 -9.74 3.96 16.93
C GLN A 217 -10.52 4.73 15.86
N PRO A 218 -11.86 4.78 15.91
CA PRO A 218 -12.66 5.42 14.88
C PRO A 218 -12.25 6.89 14.71
N SER A 219 -12.28 7.39 13.47
CA SER A 219 -11.99 8.80 13.20
C SER A 219 -13.11 9.69 13.72
N GLU A 220 -12.79 10.89 14.18
CA GLU A 220 -13.79 11.94 14.47
C GLU A 220 -14.57 12.33 13.20
N LEU A 221 -13.98 12.12 12.02
CA LEU A 221 -14.58 12.38 10.70
C LEU A 221 -15.28 11.15 10.12
N LEU A 222 -15.63 10.15 10.94
CA LEU A 222 -16.17 8.86 10.45
C LEU A 222 -17.35 9.03 9.49
N SER A 223 -18.33 9.88 9.83
CA SER A 223 -19.50 10.13 8.97
C SER A 223 -19.13 10.76 7.63
N GLU A 224 -18.15 11.67 7.59
CA GLU A 224 -17.69 12.31 6.36
C GLU A 224 -16.91 11.34 5.47
N LEU A 225 -16.12 10.45 6.07
CA LEU A 225 -15.40 9.41 5.36
C LEU A 225 -16.35 8.33 4.82
N LEU A 226 -17.34 7.90 5.61
CA LEU A 226 -18.39 6.99 5.15
C LEU A 226 -19.25 7.61 4.05
N ALA A 227 -19.50 8.92 4.10
CA ALA A 227 -20.21 9.64 3.05
C ALA A 227 -19.46 9.65 1.70
N GLN A 228 -18.16 9.35 1.69
CA GLN A 228 -17.35 9.17 0.47
C GLN A 228 -17.09 7.70 0.14
N ALA A 229 -17.36 6.78 1.07
CA ALA A 229 -17.17 5.35 0.85
C ALA A 229 -18.25 4.79 -0.12
N PRO A 230 -17.91 3.77 -0.91
CA PRO A 230 -18.82 3.11 -1.83
C PRO A 230 -19.99 2.43 -1.10
N GLY A 231 -21.09 2.25 -1.81
CA GLY A 231 -22.30 1.57 -1.36
C GLY A 231 -22.49 0.21 -2.02
N LEU A 232 -23.71 -0.33 -1.89
CA LEU A 232 -24.05 -1.65 -2.43
C LEU A 232 -24.04 -1.69 -3.96
N SER A 233 -24.25 -0.56 -4.65
CA SER A 233 -24.15 -0.48 -6.11
C SER A 233 -22.74 -0.75 -6.61
N GLU A 234 -21.73 -0.15 -5.99
CA GLU A 234 -20.33 -0.39 -6.33
C GLU A 234 -19.90 -1.81 -5.92
N TRP A 235 -20.39 -2.29 -4.77
CA TRP A 235 -20.19 -3.67 -4.34
C TRP A 235 -20.65 -4.66 -5.41
N ASP A 236 -21.89 -4.52 -5.89
CA ASP A 236 -22.44 -5.38 -6.94
C ASP A 236 -21.68 -5.28 -8.27
N ALA A 237 -21.27 -4.07 -8.67
CA ALA A 237 -20.48 -3.85 -9.88
C ALA A 237 -19.10 -4.53 -9.79
N GLU A 238 -18.45 -4.49 -8.63
CA GLU A 238 -17.10 -5.04 -8.41
C GLU A 238 -17.09 -6.57 -8.21
N ARG A 239 -18.24 -7.24 -8.01
CA ARG A 239 -18.33 -8.70 -7.79
C ARG A 239 -17.57 -9.54 -8.80
N THR A 240 -17.60 -9.14 -10.06
CA THR A 240 -16.92 -9.85 -11.14
C THR A 240 -15.39 -9.71 -11.11
N LEU A 241 -14.88 -8.74 -10.35
CA LEU A 241 -13.47 -8.35 -10.28
C LEU A 241 -12.75 -8.98 -9.07
N TRP A 242 -13.47 -9.34 -8.02
CA TRP A 242 -12.90 -9.81 -6.75
C TRP A 242 -11.90 -10.97 -6.88
N ARG A 243 -12.20 -11.94 -7.75
CA ARG A 243 -11.31 -13.09 -8.01
C ARG A 243 -9.98 -12.67 -8.64
N ARG A 244 -9.98 -11.60 -9.44
CA ARG A 244 -8.78 -11.06 -10.10
C ARG A 244 -8.03 -10.07 -9.21
N HIS A 245 -8.74 -9.39 -8.31
CA HIS A 245 -8.20 -8.33 -7.47
C HIS A 245 -8.49 -8.60 -6.00
N PRO A 246 -7.64 -9.37 -5.30
CA PRO A 246 -7.80 -9.67 -3.87
C PRO A 246 -7.95 -8.43 -2.99
N VAL A 247 -7.33 -7.31 -3.35
CA VAL A 247 -7.48 -6.01 -2.66
C VAL A 247 -8.93 -5.54 -2.57
N LEU A 248 -9.74 -5.76 -3.62
CA LEU A 248 -11.18 -5.42 -3.61
C LEU A 248 -11.96 -6.35 -2.68
N THR A 249 -11.61 -7.65 -2.72
CA THR A 249 -12.20 -8.65 -1.82
C THR A 249 -11.92 -8.30 -0.37
N ASN A 250 -10.67 -7.94 -0.04
CA ASN A 250 -10.26 -7.51 1.30
C ASN A 250 -11.09 -6.31 1.77
N TYR A 251 -11.19 -5.28 0.92
CA TYR A 251 -12.00 -4.10 1.20
C TYR A 251 -13.44 -4.48 1.56
N TRP A 252 -14.13 -5.21 0.69
CA TRP A 252 -15.54 -5.53 0.89
C TRP A 252 -15.79 -6.46 2.08
N MET A 253 -14.91 -7.43 2.35
CA MET A 253 -15.02 -8.29 3.53
C MET A 253 -14.97 -7.46 4.82
N VAL A 254 -13.96 -6.58 4.94
CA VAL A 254 -13.78 -5.77 6.14
C VAL A 254 -14.89 -4.71 6.23
N ALA A 255 -15.21 -4.03 5.15
CA ALA A 255 -16.30 -3.05 5.09
C ALA A 255 -17.63 -3.64 5.57
N HIS A 256 -18.05 -4.77 5.01
CA HIS A 256 -19.33 -5.38 5.37
C HIS A 256 -19.36 -5.91 6.80
N SER A 257 -18.21 -6.36 7.35
CA SER A 257 -18.13 -6.76 8.76
C SER A 257 -18.45 -5.59 9.71
N PHE A 258 -17.95 -4.38 9.43
CA PHE A 258 -18.21 -3.19 10.25
C PHE A 258 -19.56 -2.52 9.94
N LEU A 259 -20.06 -2.58 8.70
CA LEU A 259 -21.40 -2.09 8.35
C LEU A 259 -22.52 -3.00 8.88
N GLY A 260 -22.17 -4.25 9.20
CA GLY A 260 -23.10 -5.26 9.65
C GLY A 260 -23.98 -5.83 8.54
N ASN A 261 -23.46 -5.88 7.33
CA ASN A 261 -24.14 -6.49 6.19
C ASN A 261 -23.81 -7.99 6.15
N ASP A 262 -24.35 -8.77 7.09
CA ASP A 262 -23.89 -10.14 7.34
C ASP A 262 -23.99 -11.05 6.11
N SER A 263 -25.04 -10.90 5.28
CA SER A 263 -25.18 -11.65 4.04
C SER A 263 -24.13 -11.27 2.98
N ALA A 264 -23.91 -9.97 2.75
CA ALA A 264 -22.91 -9.50 1.81
C ALA A 264 -21.47 -9.83 2.28
N CYS A 265 -21.26 -9.78 3.59
CA CYS A 265 -20.01 -10.18 4.23
C CYS A 265 -19.74 -11.67 3.99
N ALA A 266 -20.72 -12.54 4.26
CA ALA A 266 -20.61 -13.98 4.03
C ALA A 266 -20.34 -14.33 2.55
N GLU A 267 -20.97 -13.62 1.61
CA GLU A 267 -20.69 -13.79 0.18
C GLU A 267 -19.24 -13.43 -0.16
N THR A 268 -18.77 -12.27 0.32
CA THR A 268 -17.41 -11.80 0.04
C THR A 268 -16.37 -12.73 0.69
N VAL A 269 -16.65 -13.23 1.90
CA VAL A 269 -15.85 -14.26 2.60
C VAL A 269 -15.73 -15.54 1.78
N ALA A 270 -16.82 -16.00 1.16
CA ALA A 270 -16.78 -17.21 0.34
C ALA A 270 -15.82 -17.06 -0.86
N VAL A 271 -15.74 -15.86 -1.44
CA VAL A 271 -14.76 -15.53 -2.49
C VAL A 271 -13.35 -15.43 -1.92
N GLY A 272 -13.18 -14.74 -0.78
CA GLY A 272 -11.88 -14.58 -0.11
C GLY A 272 -11.21 -15.90 0.29
N LEU A 273 -12.00 -16.91 0.71
CA LEU A 273 -11.49 -18.26 1.01
C LEU A 273 -10.90 -18.97 -0.22
N GLN A 274 -11.29 -18.57 -1.43
CA GLN A 274 -10.80 -19.12 -2.70
C GLN A 274 -9.72 -18.25 -3.34
N ALA A 275 -9.31 -17.15 -2.71
CA ALA A 275 -8.31 -16.24 -3.26
C ALA A 275 -6.92 -16.91 -3.37
N SER A 276 -6.13 -16.47 -4.35
CA SER A 276 -4.73 -16.89 -4.52
C SER A 276 -3.86 -16.47 -3.34
N GLY A 277 -4.03 -15.23 -2.88
CA GLY A 277 -3.26 -14.63 -1.79
C GLY A 277 -3.50 -15.30 -0.45
N LEU A 278 -2.42 -15.62 0.27
CA LEU A 278 -2.47 -16.14 1.63
C LEU A 278 -3.21 -15.19 2.57
N LEU A 279 -2.90 -13.90 2.54
CA LEU A 279 -3.44 -12.92 3.48
C LEU A 279 -4.95 -12.72 3.31
N THR A 280 -5.44 -12.67 2.07
CA THR A 280 -6.88 -12.61 1.78
C THR A 280 -7.61 -13.84 2.30
N ARG A 281 -7.06 -15.04 2.09
CA ARG A 281 -7.65 -16.29 2.62
C ARG A 281 -7.70 -16.28 4.14
N ARG A 282 -6.61 -15.88 4.80
CA ARG A 282 -6.55 -15.78 6.26
C ARG A 282 -7.52 -14.74 6.80
N LEU A 283 -7.65 -13.61 6.13
CA LEU A 283 -8.63 -12.59 6.49
C LEU A 283 -10.07 -13.13 6.39
N ALA A 284 -10.37 -13.86 5.32
CA ALA A 284 -11.66 -14.50 5.14
C ALA A 284 -11.94 -15.56 6.22
N GLU A 285 -10.94 -16.34 6.64
CA GLU A 285 -11.06 -17.29 7.75
C GLU A 285 -11.42 -16.59 9.07
N HIS A 286 -10.71 -15.51 9.41
CA HIS A 286 -10.96 -14.70 10.61
C HIS A 286 -12.36 -14.07 10.60
N ILE A 287 -12.75 -13.44 9.49
CA ILE A 287 -14.07 -12.82 9.37
C ILE A 287 -15.18 -13.88 9.38
N ARG A 288 -14.96 -15.06 8.79
CA ARG A 288 -15.92 -16.17 8.89
C ARG A 288 -16.14 -16.62 10.34
N GLN A 289 -15.08 -16.74 11.12
CA GLN A 289 -15.18 -17.08 12.55
C GLN A 289 -15.93 -15.99 13.32
N LEU A 290 -15.62 -14.72 13.03
CA LEU A 290 -16.30 -13.56 13.60
C LEU A 290 -17.80 -13.56 13.29
N LEU A 291 -18.22 -13.88 12.07
CA LEU A 291 -19.63 -13.99 11.71
C LEU A 291 -20.33 -15.14 12.42
N ALA A 292 -19.63 -16.25 12.71
CA ALA A 292 -20.19 -17.41 13.38
C ALA A 292 -20.34 -17.20 14.90
N ALA A 293 -19.43 -16.45 15.52
CA ALA A 293 -19.40 -16.19 16.96
C ALA A 293 -18.94 -14.74 17.26
N PRO A 294 -19.79 -13.73 16.99
CA PRO A 294 -19.41 -12.32 17.06
C PRO A 294 -19.12 -11.81 18.48
N GLU A 295 -19.62 -12.51 19.51
CA GLU A 295 -19.41 -12.13 20.92
C GLU A 295 -18.12 -12.73 21.51
N ASP A 296 -17.52 -13.72 20.84
CA ASP A 296 -16.40 -14.51 21.39
C ASP A 296 -15.14 -14.46 20.52
N THR A 297 -15.22 -13.92 19.31
CA THR A 297 -14.13 -13.95 18.32
C THR A 297 -13.49 -12.58 18.14
N HIS A 298 -12.16 -12.55 18.14
CA HIS A 298 -11.39 -11.33 17.89
C HIS A 298 -11.27 -11.07 16.39
N LEU A 299 -11.20 -9.80 15.99
CA LEU A 299 -10.74 -9.42 14.65
C LEU A 299 -9.34 -8.82 14.77
N GLY A 300 -8.32 -9.66 14.63
CA GLY A 300 -6.94 -9.25 14.89
C GLY A 300 -6.74 -8.89 16.35
N ARG A 301 -6.41 -7.63 16.62
CA ARG A 301 -6.24 -7.11 17.99
C ARG A 301 -7.52 -6.53 18.58
N LEU A 302 -8.64 -6.58 17.86
CA LEU A 302 -9.92 -6.08 18.34
C LEU A 302 -10.62 -7.13 19.20
N GLU A 303 -10.78 -6.79 20.48
CA GLU A 303 -11.63 -7.54 21.41
C GLU A 303 -13.09 -7.54 20.93
N PRO A 304 -13.90 -8.58 21.22
CA PRO A 304 -15.26 -8.71 20.69
C PRO A 304 -16.17 -7.54 21.08
N ALA A 305 -16.07 -7.08 22.34
CA ALA A 305 -16.81 -5.93 22.83
C ALA A 305 -16.48 -4.63 22.06
N THR A 306 -15.19 -4.41 21.77
CA THR A 306 -14.74 -3.26 21.00
C THR A 306 -15.24 -3.35 19.56
N PHE A 307 -15.10 -4.51 18.91
CA PHE A 307 -15.62 -4.71 17.55
C PHE A 307 -17.13 -4.46 17.45
N LYS A 308 -17.91 -4.97 18.42
CA LYS A 308 -19.36 -4.76 18.47
C LYS A 308 -19.74 -3.29 18.59
N GLU A 309 -19.05 -2.54 19.43
CA GLU A 309 -19.27 -1.10 19.58
C GLU A 309 -18.91 -0.33 18.31
N LEU A 310 -17.78 -0.67 17.69
CA LEU A 310 -17.33 -0.10 16.43
C LEU A 310 -18.30 -0.37 15.29
N ARG A 311 -18.83 -1.59 15.20
CA ARG A 311 -19.89 -1.97 14.24
C ARG A 311 -21.15 -1.15 14.46
N ARG A 312 -21.57 -0.94 15.72
CA ARG A 312 -22.73 -0.11 16.07
C ARG A 312 -22.55 1.35 15.63
N ILE A 313 -21.40 1.95 15.94
CA ILE A 313 -21.09 3.35 15.57
C ILE A 313 -21.03 3.51 14.05
N THR A 314 -20.37 2.57 13.36
CA THR A 314 -20.26 2.58 11.89
C THR A 314 -21.63 2.52 11.25
N ARG A 315 -22.48 1.56 11.65
CA ARG A 315 -23.83 1.41 11.10
C ARG A 315 -24.71 2.63 11.35
N ALA A 316 -24.57 3.29 12.50
CA ALA A 316 -25.30 4.52 12.80
C ALA A 316 -24.84 5.73 11.96
N SER A 317 -23.61 5.69 11.45
CA SER A 317 -23.00 6.77 10.66
C SER A 317 -23.09 6.50 9.14
N ALA A 318 -23.45 5.28 8.74
CA ALA A 318 -23.52 4.85 7.35
C ALA A 318 -24.75 5.43 6.63
N ARG A 319 -24.61 5.65 5.32
CA ARG A 319 -25.72 6.00 4.42
C ARG A 319 -26.61 4.78 4.18
N SER A 320 -27.87 5.00 3.81
CA SER A 320 -28.83 3.92 3.56
C SER A 320 -28.43 3.01 2.38
N ASP A 321 -27.76 3.54 1.35
CA ASP A 321 -27.28 2.79 0.19
C ASP A 321 -26.09 1.86 0.51
N GLN A 322 -25.50 1.99 1.71
CA GLN A 322 -24.39 1.16 2.18
C GLN A 322 -24.85 -0.02 3.04
N LEU A 323 -26.11 -0.03 3.49
CA LEU A 323 -26.63 -1.03 4.42
C LEU A 323 -27.53 -2.01 3.67
N SER A 324 -27.23 -3.31 3.79
CA SER A 324 -28.16 -4.34 3.32
C SER A 324 -29.36 -4.39 4.27
N VAL A 325 -30.56 -4.36 3.67
CA VAL A 325 -31.85 -4.55 4.38
C VAL A 325 -31.98 -5.98 4.87
#